data_AF-A0AAW6JIU8-F1
#
_entry.id   AF-A0AAW6JIU8-F1
#
_cell.length_a   1.000
_cell.length_b   1.000
_cell.length_c   1.000
_cell.angle_alpha   90.00
_cell.angle_beta   90.00
_cell.angle_gamma   90.00
#
_symmetry.space_group_name_H-M   'P 1'
#
loop_
_entity.id
_entity.type
_entity.pdbx_description
1 polymer ?
#
loop_
_entity_poly.entity_id
_entity_poly.type
_entity_poly.pdbx_seq_one_letter_code
_entity_poly.pdbx_strand_id
1 'polypeptide(L)'
;MHDFRREQQRFLSEKGIESNNDLIFLSLSDYRLAQLGKPISQRTMNDAMKELCKKANAKSNGLPLTCYTLRTTVGTRLARLGDYSYASNRLGNSLAVYMRYYVKPFNRGYGELMDQYLNM
;
A
#
# COMPACT_ATOMS: atom_id res chain seq x y z
N MET A 1 14.29 7.31 4.76
CA MET A 1 13.56 8.22 3.84
C MET A 1 14.50 9.21 3.15
N HIS A 2 15.52 9.74 3.86
CA HIS A 2 16.56 10.60 3.29
C HIS A 2 17.29 9.97 2.10
N ASP A 3 17.64 8.67 2.17
CA ASP A 3 18.34 8.01 1.06
C ASP A 3 17.48 7.91 -0.20
N PHE A 4 16.19 7.57 -0.06
CA PHE A 4 15.28 7.51 -1.22
C PHE A 4 15.17 8.86 -1.94
N ARG A 5 14.94 9.95 -1.19
CA ARG A 5 14.82 11.29 -1.78
C ARG A 5 16.11 11.73 -2.45
N ARG A 6 17.27 11.41 -1.86
CA ARG A 6 18.59 11.71 -2.45
C ARG A 6 18.82 10.94 -3.75
N GLU A 7 18.57 9.64 -3.75
CA GLU A 7 18.73 8.80 -4.95
C GLU A 7 17.74 9.21 -6.05
N GLN A 8 16.50 9.54 -5.69
CA GLN A 8 15.51 10.06 -6.60
C GLN A 8 15.94 11.39 -7.22
N GLN A 9 16.40 12.35 -6.41
CA GLN A 9 16.90 13.63 -6.91
C GLN A 9 18.10 13.43 -7.85
N ARG A 10 19.06 12.57 -7.48
CA ARG A 10 20.20 12.26 -8.35
C ARG A 10 19.73 11.72 -9.70
N PHE A 11 18.82 10.75 -9.71
CA PHE A 11 18.28 10.17 -10.93
C PHE A 11 17.55 11.22 -11.80
N LEU A 12 16.74 12.07 -11.18
CA LEU A 12 16.02 13.13 -11.89
C LEU A 12 16.98 14.15 -12.51
N SER A 13 18.01 14.57 -11.77
CA SER A 13 19.05 15.48 -12.27
C SER A 13 19.85 14.86 -13.43
N GLU A 14 20.27 13.58 -13.30
CA GLU A 14 20.96 12.85 -14.37
C GLU A 14 20.13 12.74 -15.67
N LYS A 15 18.79 12.76 -15.55
CA LYS A 15 17.87 12.67 -16.68
C LYS A 15 17.30 14.01 -17.15
N GLY A 16 17.71 15.12 -16.54
CA GLY A 16 17.20 16.46 -16.87
C GLY A 16 15.68 16.59 -16.64
N ILE A 17 15.16 15.91 -15.62
CA ILE A 17 13.74 15.95 -15.28
C ILE A 17 13.55 16.91 -14.10
N GLU A 18 12.83 18.00 -14.33
CA GLU A 18 12.43 18.94 -13.28
C GLU A 18 11.18 18.42 -12.55
N SER A 19 11.24 18.29 -11.22
CA SER A 19 10.10 17.88 -10.39
C SER A 19 9.56 19.08 -9.63
N ASN A 20 8.54 19.75 -10.19
CA ASN A 20 8.03 21.01 -9.64
C ASN A 20 6.92 20.82 -8.59
N ASN A 21 6.45 19.59 -8.34
CA ASN A 21 5.24 19.32 -7.56
C ASN A 21 5.47 18.51 -6.27
N ASP A 22 6.72 18.38 -5.81
CA ASP A 22 7.10 17.67 -4.58
C ASP A 22 6.54 16.22 -4.49
N LEU A 23 6.30 15.61 -5.66
CA LEU A 23 5.70 14.29 -5.78
C LEU A 23 6.70 13.19 -5.41
N ILE A 24 6.30 12.31 -4.48
CA ILE A 24 7.14 11.18 -4.04
C ILE A 24 7.35 10.16 -5.18
N PHE A 25 6.37 9.99 -6.08
CA PHE A 25 6.44 9.01 -7.18
C PHE A 25 6.04 9.62 -8.54
N LEU A 26 7.04 9.99 -9.33
CA LEU A 26 6.87 10.39 -10.74
C LEU A 26 6.78 9.18 -11.67
N SER A 27 6.18 9.38 -12.84
CA SER A 27 6.06 8.35 -13.88
C SER A 27 7.39 8.08 -14.61
N LEU A 28 8.41 7.57 -13.92
CA LEU A 28 9.76 7.35 -14.48
C LEU A 28 9.83 6.28 -15.59
N SER A 29 8.76 5.50 -15.79
CA SER A 29 8.62 4.60 -16.93
C SER A 29 8.26 5.31 -18.24
N ASP A 30 7.80 6.57 -18.17
CA ASP A 30 7.48 7.43 -19.32
C ASP A 30 8.08 8.83 -19.05
N TYR A 31 9.25 9.08 -19.62
CA TYR A 31 9.99 10.33 -19.37
C TYR A 31 9.26 11.58 -19.85
N ARG A 32 8.41 11.46 -20.89
CA ARG A 32 7.57 12.58 -21.34
C ARG A 32 6.55 12.94 -20.25
N LEU A 33 5.92 11.94 -19.63
CA LEU A 33 5.02 12.18 -18.50
C LEU A 33 5.76 12.67 -17.26
N ALA A 34 6.96 12.16 -16.99
CA ALA A 34 7.78 12.60 -15.87
C ALA A 34 8.20 14.08 -15.99
N GLN A 35 8.62 14.51 -17.18
CA GLN A 35 8.95 15.92 -17.48
C GLN A 35 7.74 16.85 -17.32
N LEU A 36 6.54 16.35 -17.60
CA LEU A 36 5.29 17.07 -17.35
C LEU A 36 4.84 17.02 -15.87
N GLY A 37 5.70 16.54 -14.96
CA GLY A 37 5.41 16.43 -13.53
C GLY A 37 4.25 15.48 -13.21
N LYS A 38 4.00 14.48 -14.06
CA LYS A 38 2.87 13.55 -13.87
C LYS A 38 3.25 12.42 -12.89
N PRO A 39 2.35 12.12 -11.92
CA PRO A 39 2.58 11.02 -10.99
C PRO A 39 2.49 9.66 -11.70
N ILE A 40 3.08 8.64 -11.08
CA ILE A 40 2.91 7.26 -11.51
C ILE A 40 1.42 6.84 -11.48
N SER A 41 0.98 6.07 -12.47
CA SER A 41 -0.39 5.52 -12.49
C SER A 41 -0.53 4.27 -11.62
N GLN A 42 -1.76 3.95 -11.20
CA GLN A 42 -2.05 2.70 -10.47
C GLN A 42 -1.67 1.45 -11.29
N ARG A 43 -1.89 1.49 -12.62
CA ARG A 43 -1.51 0.37 -13.51
C ARG A 43 -0.01 0.15 -13.47
N THR A 44 0.77 1.20 -13.71
CA THR A 44 2.23 1.15 -13.68
C THR A 44 2.75 0.67 -12.32
N MET A 45 2.15 1.14 -11.22
CA MET A 45 2.53 0.72 -9.88
C MET A 45 2.24 -0.78 -9.63
N ASN A 46 1.09 -1.27 -10.10
CA ASN A 46 0.76 -2.70 -10.00
C ASN A 46 1.68 -3.57 -10.86
N ASP A 47 2.06 -3.11 -12.05
CA ASP A 47 2.97 -3.86 -12.92
C ASP A 47 4.38 -3.91 -12.33
N ALA A 48 4.87 -2.78 -11.78
CA ALA A 48 6.11 -2.75 -11.01
C ALA A 48 6.04 -3.72 -9.81
N MET A 49 4.91 -3.76 -9.10
CA MET A 49 4.71 -4.67 -7.96
C MET A 49 4.78 -6.14 -8.38
N LYS A 50 4.16 -6.51 -9.52
CA LYS A 50 4.22 -7.88 -10.04
C LYS A 50 5.66 -8.29 -10.35
N GLU A 51 6.43 -7.42 -11.00
CA GLU A 51 7.83 -7.69 -11.34
C GLU A 51 8.71 -7.83 -10.09
N LEU A 52 8.50 -6.97 -9.08
CA LEU A 52 9.19 -7.11 -7.78
C LEU A 52 8.85 -8.43 -7.10
N CYS A 53 7.58 -8.83 -7.09
CA CYS A 53 7.16 -10.11 -6.55
C CYS A 53 7.78 -11.30 -7.27
N LYS A 54 7.86 -11.26 -8.61
CA LYS A 54 8.55 -12.29 -9.41
C LYS A 54 10.03 -12.39 -9.02
N LYS A 55 10.73 -11.25 -8.96
CA LYS A 55 12.15 -11.18 -8.56
C LYS A 55 12.39 -11.71 -7.15
N ALA A 56 11.47 -11.45 -6.24
CA ALA A 56 11.52 -11.94 -4.86
C ALA A 56 11.01 -13.39 -4.69
N ASN A 57 10.63 -14.07 -5.78
CA ASN A 57 10.00 -15.40 -5.77
C ASN A 57 8.80 -15.50 -4.80
N ALA A 58 8.00 -14.43 -4.73
CA ALA A 58 6.85 -14.36 -3.85
C ALA A 58 5.74 -15.29 -4.33
N LYS A 59 5.40 -16.29 -3.51
CA LYS A 59 4.32 -17.24 -3.82
C LYS A 59 2.95 -16.62 -3.50
N SER A 60 2.06 -16.58 -4.49
CA SER A 60 0.68 -16.07 -4.32
C SER A 60 -0.41 -17.12 -4.44
N ASN A 61 -0.06 -18.38 -4.70
CA ASN A 61 -1.00 -19.48 -4.89
C ASN A 61 -2.13 -19.13 -5.88
N GLY A 62 -1.79 -18.47 -6.99
CA GLY A 62 -2.74 -18.05 -8.02
C GLY A 62 -3.47 -16.73 -7.74
N LEU A 63 -3.28 -16.10 -6.58
CA LEU A 63 -3.85 -14.79 -6.29
C LEU A 63 -3.08 -13.66 -7.00
N PRO A 64 -3.77 -12.59 -7.44
CA PRO A 64 -3.12 -11.44 -8.04
C PRO A 64 -2.25 -10.72 -7.00
N LEU A 65 -0.97 -10.49 -7.33
CA LEU A 65 -0.06 -9.67 -6.53
C LEU A 65 -0.13 -8.23 -7.02
N THR A 66 -0.82 -7.39 -6.25
CA THR A 66 -1.06 -5.97 -6.54
C THR A 66 -0.77 -5.13 -5.30
N CYS A 67 -0.78 -3.81 -5.45
CA CYS A 67 -0.72 -2.90 -4.31
C CYS A 67 -1.87 -3.12 -3.33
N TYR A 68 -3.05 -3.50 -3.82
CA TYR A 68 -4.19 -3.81 -2.95
C TYR A 68 -3.96 -5.08 -2.13
N THR A 69 -3.33 -6.10 -2.70
CA THR A 69 -2.95 -7.33 -1.99
C THR A 69 -2.01 -7.05 -0.82
N LEU A 70 -1.06 -6.11 -1.01
CA LEU A 70 -0.20 -5.64 0.07
C LEU A 70 -0.98 -4.93 1.17
N ARG A 71 -1.90 -4.02 0.80
CA ARG A 71 -2.78 -3.34 1.77
C ARG A 71 -3.56 -4.34 2.62
N THR A 72 -4.13 -5.37 2.00
CA THR A 72 -4.85 -6.43 2.72
C THR A 72 -3.94 -7.26 3.61
N THR A 73 -2.73 -7.58 3.16
CA THR A 73 -1.74 -8.30 3.96
C THR A 73 -1.34 -7.51 5.20
N VAL A 74 -1.05 -6.21 5.05
CA VAL A 74 -0.73 -5.31 6.16
C VAL A 74 -1.93 -5.21 7.12
N GLY A 75 -3.14 -4.97 6.59
CA GLY A 75 -4.33 -4.85 7.44
C GLY A 75 -4.63 -6.10 8.25
N THR A 76 -4.48 -7.28 7.65
CA THR A 76 -4.67 -8.57 8.35
C THR A 76 -3.57 -8.81 9.39
N ARG A 77 -2.33 -8.36 9.13
CA ARG A 77 -1.23 -8.46 10.12
C ARG A 77 -1.44 -7.50 11.28
N LEU A 78 -1.88 -6.27 11.02
CA LEU A 78 -2.23 -5.30 12.06
C LEU A 78 -3.35 -5.82 12.96
N ALA A 79 -4.31 -6.55 12.40
CA ALA A 79 -5.41 -7.15 13.19
C ALA A 79 -4.89 -8.12 14.26
N ARG A 80 -3.74 -8.76 14.04
CA ARG A 80 -3.14 -9.67 15.03
C ARG A 80 -2.55 -8.94 16.23
N LEU A 81 -2.36 -7.62 16.14
CA LEU A 81 -1.88 -6.80 17.27
C LEU A 81 -2.99 -6.46 18.26
N GLY A 82 -4.27 -6.70 17.92
CA GLY A 82 -5.42 -6.49 18.81
C GLY A 82 -5.91 -5.03 18.91
N ASP A 83 -5.09 -4.04 18.56
CA ASP A 83 -5.51 -2.64 18.51
C ASP A 83 -6.20 -2.30 17.18
N TYR A 84 -7.50 -2.59 17.11
CA TYR A 84 -8.31 -2.38 15.92
C TYR A 84 -8.54 -0.90 15.60
N SER A 85 -8.58 -0.04 16.61
CA SER A 85 -8.77 1.41 16.44
C SER A 85 -7.54 2.06 15.80
N TYR A 86 -6.35 1.71 16.28
CA TYR A 86 -5.10 2.12 15.64
C TYR A 86 -5.02 1.59 14.21
N ALA A 87 -5.29 0.30 14.01
CA ALA A 87 -5.18 -0.31 12.69
C ALA A 87 -6.18 0.27 11.66
N SER A 88 -7.42 0.55 12.07
CA SER A 88 -8.42 1.18 11.22
C SER A 88 -8.02 2.61 10.85
N ASN A 89 -7.49 3.39 11.80
CA ASN A 89 -7.00 4.74 11.55
C ASN A 89 -5.83 4.74 10.55
N ARG A 90 -4.85 3.85 10.73
CA ARG A 90 -3.68 3.75 9.81
C ARG A 90 -4.05 3.37 8.38
N LEU A 91 -5.12 2.59 8.21
CA LEU A 91 -5.63 2.26 6.89
C LEU A 91 -6.60 3.30 6.33
N GLY A 92 -7.14 4.20 7.16
CA GLY A 92 -8.16 5.16 6.73
C GLY A 92 -9.53 4.51 6.52
N ASN A 93 -9.88 3.51 7.34
CA ASN A 93 -11.19 2.88 7.36
C ASN A 93 -11.93 3.27 8.64
N SER A 94 -13.28 3.23 8.61
CA SER A 94 -14.02 3.14 9.87
C SER A 94 -13.69 1.82 10.57
N LEU A 95 -13.80 1.78 11.91
CA LEU A 95 -13.57 0.57 12.70
C LEU A 95 -14.43 -0.60 12.19
N ALA A 96 -15.70 -0.31 11.88
CA ALA A 96 -16.64 -1.25 11.28
C ALA A 96 -16.15 -1.89 9.98
N VAL A 97 -15.70 -1.07 9.03
CA VAL A 97 -15.15 -1.54 7.75
C VAL A 97 -13.87 -2.34 7.99
N TYR A 98 -13.01 -1.87 8.89
CA TYR A 98 -11.75 -2.55 9.18
C TYR A 98 -11.99 -3.95 9.75
N MET A 99 -12.85 -4.07 10.77
CA MET A 99 -13.17 -5.35 11.41
C MET A 99 -13.83 -6.31 10.43
N ARG A 100 -14.74 -5.83 9.57
CA ARG A 100 -15.39 -6.67 8.55
C ARG A 100 -14.40 -7.28 7.56
N TYR A 101 -13.42 -6.52 7.07
CA TYR A 101 -12.58 -6.94 5.93
C TYR A 101 -11.20 -7.49 6.32
N TYR A 102 -10.66 -7.12 7.48
CA TYR A 102 -9.27 -7.46 7.85
C TYR A 102 -9.15 -8.27 9.14
N VAL A 103 -10.08 -8.09 10.08
CA VAL A 103 -10.22 -9.00 11.21
C VAL A 103 -10.98 -10.20 10.69
N LYS A 104 -10.27 -11.14 10.04
CA LYS A 104 -10.86 -12.40 9.58
C LYS A 104 -11.74 -12.93 10.71
N PRO A 105 -13.01 -13.27 10.45
CA PRO A 105 -13.91 -13.72 11.49
C PRO A 105 -13.20 -14.87 12.18
N PHE A 106 -13.02 -14.77 13.49
CA PHE A 106 -12.66 -15.89 14.34
C PHE A 106 -13.82 -16.91 14.33
N ASN A 107 -14.32 -17.35 13.18
CA ASN A 107 -15.60 -18.08 13.04
C ASN A 107 -16.80 -17.46 13.82
N ARG A 108 -16.67 -16.21 14.29
CA ARG A 108 -17.65 -15.47 15.10
C ARG A 108 -18.20 -14.34 14.27
N GLY A 109 -19.50 -14.09 14.40
CA GLY A 109 -20.18 -13.04 13.65
C GLY A 109 -19.57 -11.66 13.92
N TYR A 110 -19.61 -10.77 12.94
CA TYR A 110 -19.09 -9.40 13.06
C TYR A 110 -19.67 -8.64 14.27
N GLY A 111 -20.94 -8.86 14.62
CA GLY A 111 -21.60 -8.23 15.77
C GLY A 111 -20.95 -8.63 17.09
N GLU A 112 -20.76 -9.93 17.33
CA GLU A 112 -20.14 -10.46 18.55
C GLU A 112 -18.71 -9.93 18.77
N LEU A 113 -17.96 -9.78 17.69
CA LEU A 113 -16.60 -9.24 17.71
C LEU A 113 -16.56 -7.76 18.10
N MET A 114 -17.51 -6.98 17.60
CA MET A 114 -17.67 -5.57 17.96
C MET A 114 -18.07 -5.40 19.42
N ASP A 115 -19.06 -6.16 19.86
CA ASP A 115 -19.54 -6.10 21.24
C ASP A 115 -18.42 -6.50 22.22
N GLN A 116 -17.63 -7.54 21.90
CA GLN A 116 -16.48 -7.91 22.73
C GLN A 116 -15.44 -6.79 22.80
N TYR A 117 -15.10 -6.17 21.67
CA TYR A 117 -14.08 -5.11 21.63
C TYR A 117 -14.50 -3.86 22.40
N LEU A 118 -15.77 -3.48 22.34
CA LEU A 118 -16.31 -2.32 23.06
C LEU A 118 -16.44 -2.54 24.58
N ASN A 119 -16.46 -3.79 25.02
CA ASN A 119 -16.61 -4.18 26.42
C ASN A 119 -15.27 -4.54 27.12
N MET A 120 -14.14 -4.44 26.41
CA MET A 120 -12.78 -4.57 26.96
C MET A 120 -12.21 -3.20 27.34
#